data_AF-A0A2W4M067-F1
#
_entry.id   AF-A0A2W4M067-F1
#
_cell.length_a   1.000
_cell.length_b   1.000
_cell.length_c   1.000
_cell.angle_alpha   90.00
_cell.angle_beta   90.00
_cell.angle_gamma   90.00
#
_symmetry.space_group_name_H-M   'P 1'
#
loop_
_entity.id
_entity.type
_entity.pdbx_description
1 polymer ?
#
loop_
_entity_poly.entity_id
_entity_poly.type
_entity_poly.pdbx_seq_one_letter_code
_entity_poly.pdbx_strand_id
1 'polypeptide(L)'
;MNRFRLDRRTVLRGLCGAAVGLPLLDCMVPPARSVARAQSTGAPRRYAIVFAGQSIGGDGWERDRFMVGGERTQESGHFIVPAQAGENYTLTTPLGPLAALRGEFSIVSGLAIPYSKTSAEPSEVPPGGAYRDFHGGGAGPLLCGTRSESATFTCRSITSDQVVARLNQDQTRVPSLVLRAQPSWYLSGSSYAGRNYISYGEGGKRIESQTSPQIAFQSLFAGFAPEGGAERAEFDFRLRAQKSVLDLVSEKRAQLLARVGAADRRRLERHFDEIRALGRRISTAGPATGTCTVPPDPAPDPPSAGGKRGPARAQQ
;
A
#
# COMPACT_ATOMS: atom_id res chain seq x y z
N MET A 1 14.00 42.55 15.57
CA MET A 1 14.65 41.80 16.68
C MET A 1 16.04 41.38 16.23
N ASN A 2 17.09 41.81 16.95
CA ASN A 2 18.47 41.47 16.62
C ASN A 2 18.70 39.96 16.79
N ARG A 3 19.26 39.32 15.77
CA ARG A 3 19.63 37.89 15.77
C ARG A 3 20.83 37.69 16.68
N PHE A 4 20.62 37.02 17.80
CA PHE A 4 21.71 36.54 18.65
C PHE A 4 22.48 35.44 17.90
N ARG A 5 23.78 35.64 17.65
CA ARG A 5 24.69 34.68 17.03
C ARG A 5 25.93 34.56 17.90
N LEU A 6 26.39 33.34 18.13
CA LEU A 6 27.63 33.10 18.87
C LEU A 6 28.83 33.37 17.95
N ASP A 7 29.78 34.17 18.45
CA ASP A 7 31.02 34.47 17.73
C ASP A 7 31.99 33.28 17.78
N ARG A 8 32.79 33.12 16.71
CA ARG A 8 33.79 32.05 16.57
C ARG A 8 34.81 32.08 17.73
N ARG A 9 35.08 33.27 18.28
CA ARG A 9 35.98 33.45 19.43
C ARG A 9 35.41 32.86 20.72
N THR A 10 34.09 32.89 20.91
CA THR A 10 33.40 32.28 22.06
C THR A 10 33.51 30.76 22.00
N VAL A 11 33.38 30.17 20.81
CA VAL A 11 33.55 28.73 20.58
C VAL A 11 34.99 28.28 20.84
N LEU A 12 35.98 29.02 20.35
CA LEU A 12 37.40 28.66 20.51
C LEU A 12 37.90 28.84 21.95
N ARG A 13 37.33 29.80 22.71
CA ARG A 13 37.64 29.95 24.15
C ARG A 13 37.08 28.80 25.00
N GLY A 14 35.94 28.21 24.60
CA GLY A 14 35.37 27.04 25.27
C GLY A 14 36.15 25.74 25.03
N LEU A 15 36.88 25.64 23.92
CA LEU A 15 37.69 24.45 23.55
C LEU A 15 39.01 24.33 24.34
N CYS A 16 39.49 25.39 24.99
CA CYS A 16 40.72 25.37 25.80
C CYS A 16 40.47 25.14 27.30
N GLY A 17 39.26 24.71 27.69
CA GLY A 17 38.87 24.37 29.06
C GLY A 17 37.96 23.14 29.12
N ALA A 18 37.34 22.86 30.27
CA ALA A 18 36.37 21.78 30.41
C ALA A 18 35.11 22.06 29.57
N ALA A 19 34.88 21.25 28.54
CA ALA A 19 33.73 21.38 27.65
C ALA A 19 32.57 20.49 28.14
N VAL A 20 31.41 21.11 28.41
CA VAL A 20 30.14 20.40 28.57
C VAL A 20 29.46 20.41 27.20
N GLY A 21 29.21 19.22 26.64
CA GLY A 21 28.48 19.09 25.38
C GLY A 21 27.05 19.59 25.55
N LEU A 22 26.70 20.69 24.89
CA LEU A 22 25.32 21.14 24.80
C LEU A 22 24.60 20.36 23.68
N PRO A 23 23.35 19.91 23.90
CA PRO A 23 22.51 19.43 22.81
C PRO A 23 22.28 20.55 21.79
N LEU A 24 22.09 20.17 20.52
CA LEU A 24 21.87 21.11 19.41
C LEU A 24 20.69 22.04 19.74
N LEU A 25 20.96 23.33 19.90
CA LEU A 25 19.94 24.33 20.22
C LEU A 25 19.23 24.79 18.95
N ASP A 26 17.92 25.02 19.03
CA ASP A 26 17.07 25.41 17.88
C ASP A 26 17.54 26.68 17.16
N CYS A 27 18.22 27.59 17.88
CA CYS A 27 18.80 28.80 17.29
C CYS A 27 19.96 28.54 16.32
N MET A 28 20.48 27.31 16.28
CA MET A 28 21.56 26.86 15.40
C MET A 28 21.05 26.15 14.13
N VAL A 29 19.73 25.95 13.98
CA VAL A 29 19.12 25.32 12.79
C VAL A 29 18.66 26.40 11.79
N PRO A 30 19.10 26.36 10.52
CA PRO A 30 18.63 27.30 9.51
C PRO A 30 17.10 27.21 9.32
N PRO A 31 16.37 28.33 9.14
CA PRO A 31 14.90 28.31 8.97
C PRO A 31 14.43 27.46 7.78
N ALA A 32 15.22 27.34 6.72
CA ALA A 32 14.89 26.48 5.58
C ALA A 32 14.98 24.96 5.90
N ARG A 33 15.52 24.61 7.08
CA ARG A 33 15.59 23.25 7.64
C ARG A 33 14.84 23.14 8.96
N SER A 34 14.05 24.15 9.37
CA SER A 34 13.32 24.16 10.64
C SER A 34 12.02 23.34 10.62
N VAL A 35 11.85 22.46 9.63
CA VAL A 35 11.05 21.24 9.85
C VAL A 35 11.95 20.23 10.58
N ALA A 36 12.49 20.65 11.72
CA ALA A 36 13.13 19.75 12.65
C ALA A 36 12.04 18.80 13.10
N ARG A 37 12.07 17.57 12.57
CA ARG A 37 11.31 16.46 13.14
C ARG A 37 11.71 16.43 14.60
N ALA A 38 10.79 16.79 15.49
CA ALA A 38 10.93 16.54 16.91
C ALA A 38 11.52 15.14 17.06
N GLN A 39 12.49 14.96 17.95
CA GLN A 39 13.02 13.64 18.31
C GLN A 39 11.88 12.80 18.92
N SER A 40 11.00 12.28 18.06
CA SER A 40 10.30 11.05 18.28
C SER A 40 11.22 9.96 17.74
N THR A 41 11.20 8.80 18.39
CA THR A 41 11.59 7.53 17.76
C THR A 41 11.27 7.60 16.27
N GLY A 42 12.29 7.51 15.40
CA GLY A 42 12.18 7.92 13.99
C GLY A 42 10.91 7.40 13.33
N ALA A 43 10.28 8.22 12.47
CA ALA A 43 9.01 7.89 11.82
C ALA A 43 8.98 6.42 11.36
N PRO A 44 7.88 5.69 11.61
CA PRO A 44 7.83 4.26 11.37
C PRO A 44 8.17 3.96 9.91
N ARG A 45 9.05 2.98 9.71
CA ARG A 45 9.39 2.51 8.36
C ARG A 45 8.14 1.94 7.72
N ARG A 46 7.82 2.41 6.52
CA ARG A 46 6.65 1.94 5.76
C ARG A 46 7.11 0.96 4.69
N TYR A 47 6.33 -0.09 4.50
CA TYR A 47 6.50 -1.05 3.43
C TYR A 47 5.27 -1.01 2.54
N ALA A 48 5.49 -0.91 1.24
CA ALA A 48 4.43 -0.82 0.25
C ALA A 48 4.68 -1.84 -0.85
N ILE A 49 3.63 -2.59 -1.19
CA ILE A 49 3.56 -3.39 -2.40
C ILE A 49 2.55 -2.70 -3.30
N VAL A 50 2.97 -2.38 -4.53
CA VAL A 50 2.12 -1.77 -5.53
C VAL A 50 2.02 -2.72 -6.72
N PHE A 51 0.80 -3.07 -7.08
CA PHE A 51 0.51 -3.87 -8.26
C PHE A 51 -0.31 -3.04 -9.24
N ALA A 52 0.27 -2.78 -10.40
CA ALA A 52 -0.44 -2.27 -11.56
C ALA A 52 -0.53 -3.43 -12.56
N GLY A 53 -1.75 -3.87 -12.91
CA GLY A 53 -2.01 -5.02 -13.78
C GLY A 53 -1.65 -4.79 -15.26
N GLN A 54 -0.51 -4.16 -15.51
CA GLN A 54 0.03 -3.84 -16.82
C GLN A 54 1.37 -4.55 -16.98
N SER A 55 1.65 -5.05 -18.19
CA SER A 55 2.99 -5.56 -18.50
C SER A 55 3.94 -4.39 -18.55
N ILE A 56 5.02 -4.47 -17.79
CA ILE A 56 6.02 -3.40 -17.63
C ILE A 56 7.24 -3.62 -18.54
N GLY A 57 7.02 -4.13 -19.75
CA GLY A 57 8.06 -4.50 -20.72
C GLY A 57 8.30 -6.01 -20.81
N GLY A 58 9.22 -6.40 -21.68
CA GLY A 58 9.72 -7.77 -21.81
C GLY A 58 11.25 -7.80 -21.66
N ASP A 59 11.78 -8.88 -21.10
CA ASP A 59 13.21 -9.17 -21.13
C ASP A 59 13.66 -9.67 -22.50
N GLY A 60 14.90 -9.38 -22.88
CA GLY A 60 15.50 -9.87 -24.14
C GLY A 60 15.05 -9.16 -25.42
N TRP A 61 14.29 -8.06 -25.32
CA TRP A 61 13.95 -7.23 -26.46
C TRP A 61 15.02 -6.14 -26.68
N GLU A 62 15.51 -6.01 -27.91
CA GLU A 62 16.45 -4.92 -28.27
C GLU A 62 15.80 -3.55 -28.07
N ARG A 63 14.49 -3.46 -28.35
CA ARG A 63 13.68 -2.26 -28.19
C ARG A 63 12.26 -2.58 -27.72
N ASP A 64 11.87 -1.99 -26.61
CA ASP A 64 10.52 -2.07 -26.04
C ASP A 64 9.58 -1.03 -26.69
N ARG A 65 8.33 -1.42 -26.93
CA ARG A 65 7.28 -0.55 -27.48
C ARG A 65 6.19 -0.31 -26.44
N PHE A 66 5.78 0.94 -26.29
CA PHE A 66 4.77 1.35 -25.32
C PHE A 66 4.00 2.58 -25.81
N MET A 67 3.00 3.02 -25.06
CA MET A 67 2.23 4.22 -25.38
C MET A 67 2.29 5.25 -24.27
N VAL A 68 2.50 6.51 -24.62
CA VAL A 68 2.45 7.67 -23.72
C VAL A 68 1.50 8.70 -24.31
N GLY A 69 0.48 9.11 -23.57
CA GLY A 69 -0.49 10.09 -24.07
C GLY A 69 -1.25 9.67 -25.33
N GLY A 70 -1.31 8.37 -25.64
CA GLY A 70 -1.93 7.85 -26.87
C GLY A 70 -0.97 7.73 -28.07
N GLU A 71 0.26 8.22 -27.95
CA GLU A 71 1.29 8.09 -28.98
C GLU A 71 2.14 6.84 -28.74
N ARG A 72 2.51 6.15 -29.83
CA ARG A 72 3.40 4.98 -29.75
C ARG A 72 4.85 5.43 -29.68
N THR A 73 5.56 4.98 -28.67
CA THR A 73 6.98 5.25 -28.44
C THR A 73 7.76 3.94 -28.40
N GLN A 74 9.04 3.99 -28.77
CA GLN A 74 9.95 2.87 -28.71
C GLN A 74 11.28 3.32 -28.08
N GLU A 75 11.76 2.55 -27.10
CA GLU A 75 13.05 2.80 -26.43
C GLU A 75 13.92 1.54 -26.46
N SER A 76 15.24 1.71 -26.48
CA SER A 76 16.19 0.59 -26.40
C SER A 76 16.34 0.07 -24.98
N GLY A 77 16.52 -1.24 -24.84
CA GLY A 77 16.67 -1.90 -23.54
C GLY A 77 15.33 -2.17 -22.85
N HIS A 78 15.40 -2.57 -21.58
CA HIS A 78 14.24 -2.95 -20.79
C HIS A 78 13.42 -1.71 -20.37
N PHE A 79 12.11 -1.76 -20.54
CA PHE A 79 11.20 -0.63 -20.32
C PHE A 79 11.35 0.09 -18.96
N ILE A 80 11.44 -0.64 -17.84
CA ILE A 80 11.71 -0.07 -16.51
C ILE A 80 13.20 -0.06 -16.15
N VAL A 81 13.96 -1.10 -16.50
CA VAL A 81 15.33 -1.27 -16.03
C VAL A 81 16.29 -0.47 -16.94
N PRO A 82 17.00 0.52 -16.39
CA PRO A 82 18.01 1.27 -17.14
C PRO A 82 19.11 0.36 -17.71
N ALA A 83 19.68 0.75 -18.85
CA ALA A 83 20.77 0.00 -19.48
C ALA A 83 22.07 0.01 -18.64
N GLN A 84 22.31 1.08 -17.87
CA GLN A 84 23.48 1.21 -17.01
C GLN A 84 23.14 0.90 -15.54
N ALA A 85 24.07 0.23 -14.86
CA ALA A 85 24.04 0.09 -13.40
C ALA A 85 24.83 1.23 -12.72
N GLY A 86 24.68 1.34 -11.39
CA GLY A 86 25.37 2.34 -10.57
C GLY A 86 24.54 3.59 -10.29
N GLU A 87 25.13 4.62 -9.69
CA GLU A 87 24.40 5.78 -9.17
C GLU A 87 23.86 6.74 -10.25
N ASN A 88 24.40 6.67 -11.47
CA ASN A 88 24.19 7.65 -12.55
C ASN A 88 23.48 7.07 -13.79
N TYR A 89 22.67 6.02 -13.64
CA TYR A 89 21.83 5.50 -14.73
C TYR A 89 20.86 6.55 -15.29
N THR A 90 20.52 6.49 -16.57
CA THR A 90 19.45 7.36 -17.12
C THR A 90 18.07 6.83 -16.71
N LEU A 91 17.18 7.70 -16.22
CA LEU A 91 15.80 7.29 -15.95
C LEU A 91 15.10 6.91 -17.27
N THR A 92 14.44 5.76 -17.29
CA THR A 92 13.56 5.38 -18.39
C THR A 92 12.26 6.18 -18.34
N THR A 93 11.55 6.27 -19.46
CA THR A 93 10.30 7.05 -19.54
C THR A 93 9.28 6.73 -18.44
N PRO A 94 9.03 5.46 -18.05
CA PRO A 94 8.12 5.12 -16.95
C PRO A 94 8.53 5.69 -15.58
N LEU A 95 9.82 5.96 -15.39
CA LEU A 95 10.37 6.49 -14.14
C LEU A 95 10.49 8.02 -14.16
N GLY A 96 10.11 8.68 -15.25
CA GLY A 96 10.09 10.15 -15.37
C GLY A 96 9.37 10.86 -14.21
N PRO A 97 8.19 10.39 -13.74
CA PRO A 97 7.52 10.96 -12.57
C PRO A 97 8.36 10.92 -11.27
N LEU A 98 9.37 10.06 -11.19
CA LEU A 98 10.28 9.93 -10.04
C LEU A 98 11.57 10.73 -10.20
N ALA A 99 11.70 11.58 -11.24
CA ALA A 99 12.92 12.35 -11.49
C ALA A 99 13.34 13.24 -10.32
N ALA A 100 12.37 13.81 -9.59
CA ALA A 100 12.63 14.62 -8.40
C ALA A 100 13.18 13.82 -7.20
N LEU A 101 13.00 12.49 -7.21
CA LEU A 101 13.47 11.58 -6.17
C LEU A 101 14.81 10.92 -6.55
N ARG A 102 15.53 11.48 -7.51
CA ARG A 102 16.80 10.92 -7.95
C ARG A 102 17.81 10.88 -6.80
N GLY A 103 18.42 9.72 -6.57
CA GLY A 103 19.33 9.49 -5.45
C GLY A 103 18.63 9.07 -4.15
N GLU A 104 17.29 9.08 -4.11
CA GLU A 104 16.51 8.60 -2.96
C GLU A 104 15.96 7.17 -3.15
N PHE A 105 16.11 6.59 -4.35
CA PHE A 105 15.73 5.22 -4.64
C PHE A 105 16.80 4.49 -5.47
N SER A 106 16.75 3.17 -5.41
CA SER A 106 17.58 2.26 -6.20
C SER A 106 16.69 1.28 -6.95
N ILE A 107 17.14 0.84 -8.12
CA ILE A 107 16.47 -0.20 -8.91
C ILE A 107 17.27 -1.48 -8.73
N VAL A 108 16.60 -2.55 -8.29
CA VAL A 108 17.18 -3.89 -8.25
C VAL A 108 16.67 -4.64 -9.49
N SER A 109 17.60 -5.06 -10.33
CA SER A 109 17.33 -5.77 -11.59
C SER A 109 18.02 -7.14 -11.63
N GLY A 110 17.83 -7.89 -12.73
CA GLY A 110 18.42 -9.23 -12.89
C GLY A 110 17.74 -10.31 -12.02
N LEU A 111 16.53 -10.03 -11.53
CA LEU A 111 15.73 -11.00 -10.78
C LEU A 111 14.89 -11.83 -11.74
N ALA A 112 14.89 -13.15 -11.55
CA ALA A 112 14.11 -14.09 -12.34
C ALA A 112 13.27 -15.00 -11.43
N ILE A 113 12.05 -15.30 -11.86
CA ILE A 113 11.18 -16.28 -11.20
C ILE A 113 11.25 -17.56 -12.04
N PRO A 114 11.80 -18.67 -11.52
CA PRO A 114 11.80 -19.93 -12.24
C PRO A 114 10.36 -20.44 -12.40
N TYR A 115 10.07 -21.24 -13.41
CA TYR A 115 8.72 -21.76 -13.62
C TYR A 115 8.73 -23.25 -14.02
N SER A 116 7.58 -23.92 -13.83
CA SER A 116 7.41 -25.30 -14.29
C SER A 116 7.47 -25.38 -15.81
N LYS A 117 8.26 -26.33 -16.32
CA LYS A 117 8.41 -26.59 -17.75
C LYS A 117 7.15 -27.20 -18.38
N THR A 118 6.36 -27.94 -17.60
CA THR A 118 5.18 -28.66 -18.09
C THR A 118 3.89 -27.87 -17.86
N SER A 119 3.87 -26.97 -16.87
CA SER A 119 2.66 -26.27 -16.43
C SER A 119 1.50 -27.20 -16.03
N ALA A 120 1.82 -28.47 -15.72
CA ALA A 120 0.86 -29.54 -15.45
C ALA A 120 0.93 -30.02 -14.00
N GLU A 121 2.14 -30.22 -13.46
CA GLU A 121 2.31 -30.83 -12.14
C GLU A 121 2.85 -29.84 -11.09
N PRO A 122 2.15 -29.66 -9.96
CA PRO A 122 2.61 -28.78 -8.87
C PRO A 122 3.98 -29.15 -8.28
N SER A 123 4.31 -30.44 -8.28
CA SER A 123 5.58 -30.98 -7.78
C SER A 123 6.77 -30.57 -8.64
N GLU A 124 6.55 -30.23 -9.91
CA GLU A 124 7.60 -29.79 -10.84
C GLU A 124 7.88 -28.29 -10.77
N VAL A 125 7.09 -27.54 -10.01
CA VAL A 125 7.35 -26.11 -9.80
C VAL A 125 8.58 -25.97 -8.91
N PRO A 126 9.66 -25.32 -9.39
CA PRO A 126 10.88 -25.14 -8.59
C PRO A 126 10.60 -24.39 -7.27
N PRO A 127 11.46 -24.54 -6.24
CA PRO A 127 11.39 -23.70 -5.05
C PRO A 127 11.36 -22.20 -5.43
N GLY A 128 10.41 -21.45 -4.87
CA GLY A 128 10.22 -20.03 -5.22
C GLY A 128 9.77 -19.80 -6.68
N GLY A 129 9.23 -20.82 -7.35
CA GLY A 129 8.85 -20.75 -8.77
C GLY A 129 7.37 -20.52 -9.04
N ALA A 130 7.05 -20.21 -10.29
CA ALA A 130 5.71 -20.04 -10.82
C ALA A 130 5.16 -21.33 -11.45
N TYR A 131 3.85 -21.53 -11.37
CA TYR A 131 3.17 -22.72 -11.93
C TYR A 131 3.35 -22.84 -13.45
N ARG A 132 3.50 -21.72 -14.14
CA ARG A 132 3.71 -21.64 -15.60
C ARG A 132 4.38 -20.32 -15.94
N ASP A 133 4.94 -20.22 -17.13
CA ASP A 133 5.47 -18.97 -17.68
C ASP A 133 4.33 -18.01 -18.04
N PHE A 134 3.80 -17.36 -17.00
CA PHE A 134 2.70 -16.41 -17.11
C PHE A 134 2.78 -15.44 -15.95
N HIS A 135 2.57 -14.14 -16.22
CA HIS A 135 2.69 -13.06 -15.24
C HIS A 135 1.85 -13.28 -13.96
N GLY A 136 0.70 -13.96 -14.06
CA GLY A 136 -0.10 -14.33 -12.88
C GLY A 136 0.64 -15.27 -11.92
N GLY A 137 1.55 -16.10 -12.41
CA GLY A 137 2.30 -17.10 -11.63
C GLY A 137 3.29 -16.51 -10.63
N GLY A 138 3.70 -15.25 -10.80
CA GLY A 138 4.71 -14.61 -9.96
C GLY A 138 4.25 -14.20 -8.57
N ALA A 139 2.94 -14.13 -8.30
CA ALA A 139 2.41 -13.61 -7.04
C ALA A 139 2.90 -14.40 -5.80
N GLY A 140 2.84 -15.73 -5.81
CA GLY A 140 3.33 -16.58 -4.72
C GLY A 140 4.81 -16.31 -4.40
N PRO A 141 5.72 -16.48 -5.39
CA PRO A 141 7.14 -16.19 -5.23
C PRO A 141 7.44 -14.78 -4.74
N LEU A 142 6.84 -13.76 -5.36
CA LEU A 142 7.14 -12.36 -5.08
C LEU A 142 6.62 -11.90 -3.72
N LEU A 143 5.42 -12.36 -3.34
CA LEU A 143 4.73 -11.81 -2.17
C LEU A 143 4.96 -12.64 -0.90
N CYS A 144 5.16 -13.95 -1.01
CA CYS A 144 5.31 -14.83 0.16
C CYS A 144 6.51 -15.80 0.09
N GLY A 145 7.33 -15.74 -0.97
CA GLY A 145 8.51 -16.59 -1.12
C GLY A 145 8.20 -18.09 -1.33
N THR A 146 6.94 -18.45 -1.56
CA THR A 146 6.52 -19.84 -1.81
C THR A 146 6.24 -20.05 -3.28
N ARG A 147 6.39 -21.30 -3.75
CA ARG A 147 6.03 -21.66 -5.12
C ARG A 147 4.53 -21.50 -5.37
N SER A 148 4.17 -21.06 -6.57
CA SER A 148 2.80 -21.10 -7.07
C SER A 148 2.51 -22.49 -7.63
N GLU A 149 1.61 -23.24 -7.01
CA GLU A 149 1.33 -24.65 -7.34
C GLU A 149 0.13 -24.84 -8.29
N SER A 150 -0.52 -23.76 -8.74
CA SER A 150 -1.67 -23.87 -9.65
C SER A 150 -1.86 -22.63 -10.52
N ALA A 151 -2.70 -22.76 -11.53
CA ALA A 151 -3.15 -21.66 -12.40
C ALA A 151 -4.12 -20.68 -11.71
N THR A 152 -4.39 -20.86 -10.40
CA THR A 152 -5.21 -19.92 -9.62
C THR A 152 -4.40 -18.81 -8.96
N PHE A 153 -3.07 -18.82 -9.12
CA PHE A 153 -2.17 -17.69 -8.82
C PHE A 153 -2.32 -17.13 -7.40
N THR A 154 -2.63 -17.99 -6.43
CA THR A 154 -2.82 -17.60 -5.03
C THR A 154 -1.60 -17.90 -4.18
N CYS A 155 -1.32 -17.02 -3.22
CA CYS A 155 -0.29 -17.26 -2.22
C CYS A 155 -0.72 -18.34 -1.24
N ARG A 156 0.22 -19.19 -0.83
CA ARG A 156 0.00 -20.33 0.07
C ARG A 156 0.48 -20.05 1.50
N SER A 157 1.07 -18.90 1.74
CA SER A 157 1.61 -18.47 3.03
C SER A 157 1.30 -17.00 3.28
N ILE A 158 1.70 -16.52 4.44
CA ILE A 158 1.66 -15.11 4.80
C ILE A 158 2.52 -14.30 3.82
N THR A 159 1.99 -13.17 3.34
CA THR A 159 2.73 -12.27 2.46
C THR A 159 3.60 -11.29 3.25
N SER A 160 4.63 -10.76 2.60
CA SER A 160 5.63 -9.87 3.20
C SER A 160 5.01 -8.62 3.83
N ASP A 161 3.95 -8.06 3.25
CA ASP A 161 3.21 -6.93 3.82
C ASP A 161 2.59 -7.27 5.18
N GLN A 162 2.08 -8.49 5.34
CA GLN A 162 1.49 -8.95 6.60
C GLN A 162 2.56 -9.33 7.63
N VAL A 163 3.72 -9.82 7.18
CA VAL A 163 4.90 -10.02 8.05
C VAL A 163 5.37 -8.67 8.60
N VAL A 164 5.56 -7.67 7.73
CA VAL A 164 5.99 -6.33 8.14
C VAL A 164 4.94 -5.64 9.01
N ALA A 165 3.65 -5.80 8.71
CA ALA A 165 2.57 -5.26 9.52
C ALA A 165 2.63 -5.75 10.98
N ARG A 166 3.01 -7.01 11.21
CA ARG A 166 3.20 -7.57 12.56
C ARG A 166 4.41 -6.99 13.26
N LEU A 167 5.52 -6.85 12.55
CA LEU A 167 6.75 -6.24 13.10
C LEU A 167 6.54 -4.77 13.50
N ASN A 168 5.60 -4.09 12.83
CA ASN A 168 5.30 -2.67 13.06
C ASN A 168 4.00 -2.43 13.83
N GLN A 169 3.34 -3.47 14.38
CA GLN A 169 1.97 -3.37 14.90
C GLN A 169 1.79 -2.33 16.02
N ASP A 170 2.83 -2.10 16.82
CA ASP A 170 2.81 -1.12 17.93
C ASP A 170 3.38 0.26 17.53
N GLN A 171 3.85 0.39 16.28
CA GLN A 171 4.46 1.62 15.76
C GLN A 171 3.50 2.42 14.87
N THR A 172 2.41 1.81 14.40
CA THR A 172 1.41 2.45 13.54
C THR A 172 0.00 2.23 14.07
N ARG A 173 -0.85 3.25 14.00
CA ARG A 173 -2.27 3.12 14.36
C ARG A 173 -3.01 2.11 13.47
N VAL A 174 -2.62 2.05 12.19
CA VAL A 174 -3.13 1.08 11.23
C VAL A 174 -1.96 0.19 10.80
N PRO A 175 -1.95 -1.11 11.19
CA PRO A 175 -0.81 -1.99 10.94
C PRO A 175 -0.70 -2.38 9.47
N SER A 176 -1.82 -2.46 8.75
CA SER A 176 -1.84 -2.81 7.32
C SER A 176 -3.03 -2.15 6.61
N LEU A 177 -2.73 -1.54 5.46
CA LEU A 177 -3.68 -0.96 4.52
C LEU A 177 -3.64 -1.78 3.23
N VAL A 178 -4.72 -2.53 2.97
CA VAL A 178 -4.87 -3.33 1.75
C VAL A 178 -5.91 -2.62 0.89
N LEU A 179 -5.44 -1.95 -0.16
CA LEU A 179 -6.26 -1.11 -1.02
C LEU A 179 -6.23 -1.61 -2.46
N ARG A 180 -7.33 -1.42 -3.18
CA ARG A 180 -7.42 -1.78 -4.60
C ARG A 180 -8.26 -0.77 -5.36
N ALA A 181 -7.72 -0.25 -6.47
CA ALA A 181 -8.56 0.41 -7.46
C ALA A 181 -9.36 -0.66 -8.23
N GLN A 182 -10.68 -0.54 -8.26
CA GLN A 182 -11.55 -1.52 -8.93
C GLN A 182 -11.76 -1.15 -10.40
N PRO A 183 -11.31 -1.95 -11.37
CA PRO A 183 -11.73 -1.77 -12.75
C PRO A 183 -13.21 -2.18 -12.91
N SER A 184 -13.95 -1.50 -13.79
CA SER A 184 -15.34 -1.86 -14.12
C SER A 184 -15.44 -3.24 -14.75
N TRP A 185 -14.50 -3.59 -15.62
CA TRP A 185 -14.36 -4.91 -16.25
C TRP A 185 -12.99 -5.02 -16.94
N TYR A 186 -12.35 -6.19 -16.93
CA TYR A 186 -11.07 -6.40 -17.64
C TYR A 186 -11.13 -7.48 -18.74
N LEU A 187 -11.95 -8.54 -18.59
CA LEU A 187 -12.19 -9.57 -19.62
C LEU A 187 -13.50 -10.33 -19.38
N SER A 188 -14.32 -10.49 -20.41
CA SER A 188 -15.61 -11.19 -20.29
C SER A 188 -15.46 -12.69 -20.04
N GLY A 189 -16.31 -13.25 -19.16
CA GLY A 189 -16.36 -14.69 -18.90
C GLY A 189 -15.14 -15.28 -18.18
N SER A 190 -14.19 -14.45 -17.75
CA SER A 190 -12.96 -14.89 -17.09
C SER A 190 -12.99 -14.64 -15.59
N SER A 191 -12.71 -15.67 -14.79
CA SER A 191 -12.45 -15.50 -13.36
C SER A 191 -11.20 -14.62 -13.13
N TYR A 192 -11.19 -13.84 -12.05
CA TYR A 192 -9.97 -13.14 -11.61
C TYR A 192 -8.83 -14.11 -11.31
N ALA A 193 -9.11 -15.42 -11.13
CA ALA A 193 -8.11 -16.47 -10.88
C ALA A 193 -7.11 -16.03 -9.81
N GLY A 194 -7.62 -15.55 -8.66
CA GLY A 194 -6.80 -15.12 -7.52
C GLY A 194 -6.13 -13.74 -7.66
N ARG A 195 -6.04 -13.16 -8.86
CA ARG A 195 -5.34 -11.89 -9.14
C ARG A 195 -5.98 -10.65 -8.49
N ASN A 196 -7.16 -10.79 -7.89
CA ASN A 196 -7.78 -9.74 -7.11
C ASN A 196 -7.22 -9.62 -5.68
N TYR A 197 -6.27 -10.48 -5.31
CA TYR A 197 -5.62 -10.49 -4.00
C TYR A 197 -4.10 -10.34 -4.16
N ILE A 198 -3.51 -9.46 -3.34
CA ILE A 198 -2.05 -9.33 -3.20
C ILE A 198 -1.59 -9.42 -1.74
N SER A 199 -2.53 -9.60 -0.79
CA SER A 199 -2.26 -9.72 0.64
C SER A 199 -2.87 -11.00 1.19
N TYR A 200 -2.07 -11.78 1.92
CA TYR A 200 -2.49 -13.03 2.53
C TYR A 200 -1.92 -13.14 3.96
N GLY A 201 -2.76 -13.54 4.90
CA GLY A 201 -2.36 -13.86 6.26
C GLY A 201 -1.73 -15.26 6.37
N GLU A 202 -1.52 -15.70 7.61
CA GLU A 202 -1.05 -17.06 7.92
C GLU A 202 -1.81 -18.15 7.15
N GLY A 203 -1.07 -19.17 6.72
CA GLY A 203 -1.62 -20.30 5.96
C GLY A 203 -2.22 -19.91 4.60
N GLY A 204 -1.88 -18.74 4.04
CA GLY A 204 -2.44 -18.29 2.76
C GLY A 204 -3.89 -17.83 2.85
N LYS A 205 -4.33 -17.34 4.02
CA LYS A 205 -5.67 -16.77 4.16
C LYS A 205 -5.74 -15.44 3.40
N ARG A 206 -6.53 -15.40 2.31
CA ARG A 206 -6.79 -14.19 1.52
C ARG A 206 -7.27 -13.04 2.41
N ILE A 207 -6.77 -11.83 2.16
CA ILE A 207 -7.22 -10.59 2.79
C ILE A 207 -7.89 -9.74 1.71
N GLU A 208 -9.17 -9.42 1.89
CA GLU A 208 -9.92 -8.60 0.95
C GLU A 208 -9.41 -7.16 0.95
N SER A 209 -9.29 -6.57 -0.24
CA SER A 209 -8.85 -5.20 -0.40
C SER A 209 -10.01 -4.23 -0.25
N GLN A 210 -9.79 -3.09 0.40
CA GLN A 210 -10.74 -1.99 0.38
C GLN A 210 -10.70 -1.30 -0.99
N THR A 211 -11.86 -1.18 -1.62
CA THR A 211 -12.03 -0.57 -2.94
C THR A 211 -12.67 0.81 -2.90
N SER A 212 -13.29 1.18 -1.78
CA SER A 212 -13.90 2.48 -1.54
C SER A 212 -12.84 3.47 -1.03
N PRO A 213 -12.49 4.52 -1.80
CA PRO A 213 -11.71 5.64 -1.29
C PRO A 213 -12.35 6.27 -0.05
N GLN A 214 -13.68 6.39 -0.01
CA GLN A 214 -14.37 6.98 1.12
C GLN A 214 -14.19 6.15 2.40
N ILE A 215 -14.39 4.82 2.34
CA ILE A 215 -14.17 3.94 3.50
C ILE A 215 -12.70 3.93 3.90
N ALA A 216 -11.77 3.90 2.93
CA ALA A 216 -10.33 3.97 3.22
C ALA A 216 -9.97 5.26 3.95
N PHE A 217 -10.44 6.41 3.46
CA PHE A 217 -10.26 7.73 4.07
C PHE A 217 -10.82 7.75 5.49
N GLN A 218 -12.08 7.32 5.68
CA GLN A 218 -12.69 7.26 7.00
C GLN A 218 -11.90 6.34 7.95
N SER A 219 -11.42 5.18 7.50
CA SER A 219 -10.63 4.28 8.35
C SER A 219 -9.33 4.91 8.87
N LEU A 220 -8.72 5.80 8.08
CA LEU A 220 -7.48 6.50 8.42
C LEU A 220 -7.74 7.77 9.24
N PHE A 221 -8.75 8.54 8.88
CA PHE A 221 -8.93 9.91 9.36
C PHE A 221 -10.17 10.11 10.24
N ALA A 222 -11.07 9.14 10.38
CA ALA A 222 -12.25 9.26 11.26
C ALA A 222 -11.94 9.29 12.76
N GLY A 223 -10.69 9.41 13.18
CA GLY A 223 -10.29 9.76 14.55
C GLY A 223 -9.71 11.16 14.69
N PHE A 224 -9.56 11.87 13.57
CA PHE A 224 -9.05 13.22 13.57
C PHE A 224 -10.20 14.13 14.01
N ALA A 225 -10.08 14.65 15.23
CA ALA A 225 -11.00 15.61 15.78
C ALA A 225 -10.82 16.94 15.03
N PRO A 226 -11.86 17.50 14.40
CA PRO A 226 -11.83 18.91 14.04
C PRO A 226 -11.64 19.75 15.33
N GLU A 227 -10.84 20.80 15.26
CA GLU A 227 -10.59 21.69 16.42
C GLU A 227 -11.83 22.55 16.75
N GLY A 228 -12.75 22.73 15.79
CA GLY A 228 -13.98 23.53 15.94
C GLY A 228 -15.14 22.78 16.59
N GLY A 229 -15.87 23.46 17.48
CA GLY A 229 -16.93 22.84 18.31
C GLY A 229 -18.11 22.23 17.54
N ALA A 230 -18.58 22.86 16.45
CA ALA A 230 -19.68 22.33 15.65
C ALA A 230 -19.28 21.09 14.85
N GLU A 231 -18.11 21.12 14.23
CA GLU A 231 -17.53 20.00 13.47
C GLU A 231 -17.19 18.82 14.41
N ARG A 232 -16.78 19.11 15.65
CA ARG A 232 -16.55 18.10 16.68
C ARG A 232 -17.85 17.39 17.11
N ALA A 233 -18.94 18.15 17.27
CA ALA A 233 -20.24 17.58 17.62
C ALA A 233 -20.80 16.68 16.50
N GLU A 234 -20.64 17.09 15.24
CA GLU A 234 -21.04 16.28 14.09
C GLU A 234 -20.20 15.00 13.97
N PHE A 235 -18.89 15.11 14.19
CA PHE A 235 -17.98 13.97 14.27
C PHE A 235 -18.42 12.96 15.36
N ASP A 236 -18.71 13.44 16.57
CA ASP A 236 -19.14 12.60 17.69
C ASP A 236 -20.51 11.93 17.41
N PHE A 237 -21.42 12.64 16.74
CA PHE A 237 -22.68 12.06 16.28
C PHE A 237 -22.46 10.92 15.28
N ARG A 238 -21.59 11.14 14.28
CA ARG A 238 -21.25 10.15 13.25
C ARG A 238 -20.60 8.90 13.85
N LEU A 239 -19.68 9.07 14.80
CA LEU A 239 -19.02 7.97 15.49
C LEU A 239 -20.02 7.12 16.30
N ARG A 240 -20.96 7.76 17.02
CA ARG A 240 -22.03 7.07 17.76
C ARG A 240 -22.97 6.32 16.82
N ALA A 241 -23.34 6.92 15.69
CA ALA A 241 -24.18 6.27 14.68
C ALA A 241 -23.49 5.01 14.10
N GLN A 242 -22.20 5.10 13.78
CA GLN A 242 -21.43 3.95 13.29
C GLN A 242 -21.33 2.83 14.33
N LYS A 243 -21.12 3.15 15.61
CA LYS A 243 -21.12 2.17 16.70
C LYS A 243 -22.47 1.45 16.82
N SER A 244 -23.57 2.19 16.77
CA SER A 244 -24.94 1.64 16.80
C SER A 244 -25.20 0.68 15.62
N VAL A 245 -24.73 1.01 14.42
CA VAL A 245 -24.83 0.11 13.25
C VAL A 245 -24.04 -1.18 13.47
N LEU A 246 -22.82 -1.10 14.01
CA LEU A 246 -22.00 -2.29 14.30
C LEU A 246 -22.64 -3.20 15.37
N ASP A 247 -23.31 -2.61 16.37
CA ASP A 247 -24.05 -3.34 17.39
C ASP A 247 -25.27 -4.06 16.78
N LEU A 248 -26.05 -3.36 15.94
CA LEU A 248 -27.18 -3.95 15.20
C LEU A 248 -26.74 -5.10 14.26
N VAL A 249 -25.61 -4.94 13.57
CA VAL A 249 -25.04 -5.98 12.70
C VAL A 249 -24.56 -7.17 13.53
N SER A 250 -24.04 -6.93 14.73
CA SER A 250 -23.56 -8.00 15.63
C SER A 250 -24.71 -8.89 16.14
N GLU A 251 -25.86 -8.32 16.47
CA GLU A 251 -27.07 -9.08 16.85
C GLU A 251 -27.61 -9.91 15.69
N LYS A 252 -27.78 -9.29 14.51
CA LYS A 252 -28.24 -9.98 13.30
C LYS A 252 -27.29 -11.08 12.85
N ARG A 253 -25.97 -10.88 13.03
CA ARG A 253 -24.94 -11.90 12.79
C ARG A 253 -25.20 -13.16 13.62
N ALA A 254 -25.43 -13.03 14.92
CA ALA A 254 -25.63 -14.19 15.79
C ALA A 254 -26.85 -15.01 15.35
N GLN A 255 -27.94 -14.34 15.00
CA GLN A 255 -29.16 -14.97 14.50
C GLN A 255 -28.94 -15.68 13.15
N LEU A 256 -28.16 -15.07 12.23
CA LEU A 256 -27.87 -15.66 10.94
C LEU A 256 -26.94 -16.89 11.07
N LEU A 257 -25.87 -16.79 11.86
CA LEU A 257 -24.93 -17.90 12.07
C LEU A 257 -25.60 -19.14 12.70
N ALA A 258 -26.65 -18.93 13.51
CA ALA A 258 -27.45 -20.00 14.09
C ALA A 258 -28.31 -20.76 13.05
N ARG A 259 -28.65 -20.13 11.92
CA ARG A 259 -29.58 -20.68 10.91
C ARG A 259 -28.89 -21.33 9.71
N VAL A 260 -27.58 -21.14 9.56
CA VAL A 260 -26.82 -21.64 8.40
C VAL A 260 -26.06 -22.93 8.74
N GLY A 261 -25.82 -23.76 7.72
CA GLY A 261 -24.99 -24.96 7.83
C GLY A 261 -23.51 -24.66 8.08
N ALA A 262 -22.74 -25.67 8.49
CA ALA A 262 -21.34 -25.51 8.92
C ALA A 262 -20.41 -24.88 7.87
N ALA A 263 -20.64 -25.16 6.57
CA ALA A 263 -19.82 -24.59 5.50
C ALA A 263 -20.06 -23.09 5.33
N ASP A 264 -21.31 -22.65 5.34
CA ASP A 264 -21.70 -21.25 5.22
C ASP A 264 -21.36 -20.46 6.49
N ARG A 265 -21.50 -21.09 7.67
CA ARG A 265 -21.07 -20.52 8.95
C ARG A 265 -19.60 -20.09 8.90
N ARG A 266 -18.69 -20.96 8.43
CA ARG A 266 -17.26 -20.65 8.30
C ARG A 266 -16.97 -19.51 7.32
N ARG A 267 -17.77 -19.36 6.25
CA ARG A 267 -17.64 -18.25 5.30
C ARG A 267 -18.10 -16.93 5.91
N LEU A 268 -19.27 -16.95 6.55
CA LEU A 268 -19.86 -15.79 7.20
C LEU A 268 -19.04 -15.33 8.40
N GLU A 269 -18.53 -16.24 9.23
CA GLU A 269 -17.63 -15.91 10.35
C GLU A 269 -16.40 -15.15 9.87
N ARG A 270 -15.74 -15.63 8.81
CA ARG A 270 -14.59 -14.96 8.21
C ARG A 270 -14.93 -13.53 7.76
N HIS A 271 -16.05 -13.36 7.07
CA HIS A 271 -16.52 -12.07 6.60
C HIS A 271 -16.84 -11.11 7.76
N PHE A 272 -17.52 -11.59 8.80
CA PHE A 272 -17.84 -10.78 9.97
C PHE A 272 -16.62 -10.43 10.81
N ASP A 273 -15.62 -11.31 10.87
CA ASP A 273 -14.35 -11.02 11.54
C ASP A 273 -13.58 -9.89 10.83
N GLU A 274 -13.65 -9.83 9.49
CA GLU A 274 -13.11 -8.73 8.68
C GLU A 274 -13.84 -7.41 8.96
N ILE A 275 -15.19 -7.43 8.99
CA ILE A 275 -16.00 -6.24 9.32
C ILE A 275 -15.70 -5.75 10.74
N ARG A 276 -15.61 -6.66 11.72
CA ARG A 276 -15.31 -6.30 13.11
C ARG A 276 -13.88 -5.77 13.28
N ALA A 277 -12.92 -6.32 12.53
CA ALA A 277 -11.56 -5.79 12.50
C ALA A 277 -11.55 -4.35 11.95
N LEU A 278 -12.34 -4.06 10.91
CA LEU A 278 -12.51 -2.69 10.41
C LEU A 278 -13.17 -1.77 11.45
N GLY A 279 -14.26 -2.21 12.08
CA GLY A 279 -14.96 -1.43 13.11
C GLY A 279 -14.09 -1.09 14.32
N ARG A 280 -13.31 -2.05 14.82
CA ARG A 280 -12.35 -1.80 15.91
C ARG A 280 -11.32 -0.73 15.54
N ARG A 281 -10.82 -0.72 14.30
CA ARG A 281 -9.87 0.30 13.82
C ARG A 281 -10.45 1.72 13.88
N ILE A 282 -11.76 1.86 13.64
CA ILE A 282 -12.46 3.14 13.73
C ILE A 282 -12.61 3.57 15.20
N SER A 283 -12.94 2.63 16.11
CA SER A 283 -13.18 2.95 17.53
C SER A 283 -11.92 3.20 18.38
N THR A 284 -10.77 2.61 18.04
CA THR A 284 -9.49 2.83 18.76
C THR A 284 -8.73 4.07 18.32
N ALA A 285 -9.36 4.90 17.49
CA ALA A 285 -8.78 6.12 16.98
C ALA A 285 -8.82 7.23 18.05
N GLY A 286 -7.85 7.24 18.95
CA GLY A 286 -7.60 8.37 19.87
C GLY A 286 -7.22 9.65 19.11
N PRO A 287 -7.33 10.83 19.75
CA PRO A 287 -7.01 12.10 19.11
C PRO A 287 -5.55 12.10 18.64
N ALA A 288 -5.34 12.35 17.35
CA ALA A 288 -4.02 12.49 16.78
C ALA A 288 -3.42 13.83 17.24
N THR A 289 -2.44 13.78 18.14
CA THR A 289 -1.66 14.96 18.55
C THR A 289 -0.50 15.14 17.58
N GLY A 290 -0.72 15.90 16.50
CA GLY A 290 0.32 16.26 15.55
C GLY A 290 -0.16 17.29 14.53
N THR A 291 0.76 18.06 13.96
CA THR A 291 0.54 19.09 12.92
C THR A 291 0.13 18.49 11.56
N CYS A 292 -0.51 17.32 11.53
CA CYS A 292 -0.96 16.69 10.31
C CYS A 292 -2.25 17.36 9.84
N THR A 293 -2.21 17.99 8.67
CA THR A 293 -3.43 18.42 7.98
C THR A 293 -4.14 17.20 7.41
N VAL A 294 -5.41 17.02 7.76
CA VAL A 294 -6.25 15.98 7.16
C VAL A 294 -6.38 16.29 5.66
N PRO A 295 -6.13 15.31 4.75
CA PRO A 295 -6.40 15.49 3.34
C PRO A 295 -7.88 15.82 3.10
N PRO A 296 -8.25 16.49 1.99
CA PRO A 296 -9.64 16.71 1.67
C PRO A 296 -10.41 15.39 1.57
N ASP A 297 -11.68 15.40 1.98
CA ASP A 297 -12.58 14.25 1.81
C ASP A 297 -12.65 13.87 0.31
N PRO A 298 -12.44 12.59 -0.05
CA PRO A 298 -12.44 12.15 -1.46
C PRO A 298 -13.81 12.22 -2.15
N ALA A 299 -14.85 12.72 -1.47
CA ALA A 299 -16.25 12.68 -1.88
C ALA A 299 -16.81 11.24 -1.90
N PRO A 300 -18.14 11.06 -2.02
CA PRO A 300 -18.74 9.73 -2.14
C PRO A 300 -18.16 8.96 -3.33
N ASP A 301 -17.99 7.66 -3.15
CA ASP A 301 -17.50 6.82 -4.23
C ASP A 301 -18.38 6.98 -5.48
N PRO A 302 -17.79 7.05 -6.68
CA PRO A 302 -18.57 7.04 -7.90
C PRO A 302 -19.40 5.76 -7.93
N PRO A 303 -20.65 5.80 -8.45
CA PRO A 303 -21.42 4.58 -8.63
C PRO A 303 -20.57 3.59 -9.42
N SER A 304 -20.38 2.38 -8.88
CA SER A 304 -19.74 1.31 -9.61
C SER A 304 -20.44 1.22 -10.96
N ALA A 305 -19.72 1.33 -12.08
CA ALA A 305 -20.28 1.22 -13.42
C ALA A 305 -20.73 -0.23 -13.66
N GLY A 306 -21.79 -0.65 -12.96
CA GLY A 306 -22.52 -1.88 -13.16
C GLY A 306 -23.43 -1.68 -14.35
N GLY A 307 -22.88 -1.87 -15.55
CA GLY A 307 -23.66 -1.68 -16.76
C GLY A 307 -22.89 -2.08 -18.00
N LYS A 308 -23.39 -3.11 -18.68
CA LYS A 308 -22.97 -3.54 -20.01
C LYS A 308 -22.93 -2.36 -20.98
N ARG A 309 -21.76 -1.77 -21.23
CA ARG A 309 -21.47 -1.06 -22.49
C ARG A 309 -20.02 -1.34 -22.84
N GLY A 310 -19.82 -2.29 -23.75
CA GLY A 310 -18.60 -2.30 -24.55
C GLY A 310 -18.49 -0.98 -25.30
N PRO A 311 -17.28 -0.53 -25.68
CA PRO A 311 -17.15 0.64 -26.51
C PRO A 311 -17.94 0.40 -27.80
N ALA A 312 -18.98 1.21 -28.02
CA ALA A 312 -19.51 1.37 -29.36
C ALA A 312 -18.31 1.81 -30.20
N ARG A 313 -17.90 0.97 -31.16
CA ARG A 313 -17.05 1.42 -32.26
C ARG A 313 -17.76 2.63 -32.85
N ALA A 314 -17.21 3.82 -32.64
CA ALA A 314 -17.49 4.93 -33.52
C ALA A 314 -16.91 4.52 -34.87
N GLN A 315 -17.80 4.09 -35.78
CA GLN A 315 -17.52 4.10 -37.20
C GLN A 315 -17.37 5.57 -37.60
N GLN A 316 -16.14 5.97 -37.90
CA GLN A 316 -15.80 6.78 -39.07
C GLN A 316 -14.55 6.19 -39.68
#